data_AF-A0A7W1QGT0-F1
#
_entry.id   AF-A0A7W1QGT0-F1
#
_cell.length_a   1.000
_cell.length_b   1.000
_cell.length_c   1.000
_cell.angle_alpha   90.00
_cell.angle_beta   90.00
_cell.angle_gamma   90.00
#
_symmetry.space_group_name_H-M   'P 1'
#
loop_
_entity.id
_entity.type
_entity.pdbx_description
1 polymer ?
#
loop_
_entity_poly.entity_id
_entity_poly.type
_entity_poly.pdbx_seq_one_letter_code
_entity_poly.pdbx_strand_id
1 'polypeptide(L)'
;VAGHPPPLIVRARGAVETTPAHGTLLGAVNDPAFVTGAVSLDPGDAIVICSDGLHDTEIDDARVDEQRVLELLSGAPHADAQGLVDRIVHALRAARRPLRDDVAIMVLRRIPLA
;
A
#
# COMPACT_ATOMS: atom_id res chain seq x y z
N VAL A 1 8.65 4.32 -8.78
CA VAL A 1 8.40 4.51 -7.32
C VAL A 1 9.39 5.44 -6.61
N ALA A 2 10.51 5.82 -7.23
CA ALA A 2 11.49 6.73 -6.62
C ALA A 2 12.08 6.24 -5.27
N GLY A 3 12.12 4.92 -5.06
CA GLY A 3 12.57 4.28 -3.82
C GLY A 3 11.45 3.79 -2.89
N HIS A 4 10.20 4.23 -3.09
CA HIS A 4 9.07 3.76 -2.29
C HIS A 4 8.60 2.35 -2.68
N PRO A 5 7.87 1.66 -1.79
CA PRO A 5 7.21 0.40 -2.13
C PRO A 5 6.26 0.55 -3.33
N PRO A 6 6.09 -0.50 -4.16
CA PRO A 6 5.10 -0.47 -5.22
C PRO A 6 3.68 -0.28 -4.66
N PRO A 7 2.84 0.58 -5.28
CA PRO A 7 1.43 0.66 -4.93
C PRO A 7 0.72 -0.69 -5.08
N LEU A 8 -0.33 -0.89 -4.29
CA LEU A 8 -1.18 -2.08 -4.34
C LEU A 8 -2.55 -1.71 -4.92
N ILE A 9 -3.13 -2.57 -5.74
CA ILE A 9 -4.51 -2.44 -6.22
C ILE A 9 -5.39 -3.39 -5.41
N VAL A 10 -6.42 -2.84 -4.77
CA VAL A 10 -7.49 -3.62 -4.12
C VAL A 10 -8.68 -3.64 -5.07
N ARG A 11 -8.97 -4.81 -5.62
CA ARG A 11 -10.11 -5.04 -6.51
C ARG A 11 -11.42 -4.99 -5.73
N ALA A 12 -12.50 -4.55 -6.37
CA ALA A 12 -13.83 -4.44 -5.74
C ALA A 12 -14.32 -5.76 -5.12
N ARG A 13 -13.87 -6.90 -5.65
CA ARG A 13 -14.17 -8.26 -5.16
C ARG A 13 -13.27 -8.72 -4.01
N GLY A 14 -12.34 -7.89 -3.54
CA GLY A 14 -11.47 -8.17 -2.40
C GLY A 14 -10.15 -8.86 -2.72
N ALA A 15 -9.82 -9.07 -4.01
CA ALA A 15 -8.48 -9.48 -4.42
C ALA A 15 -7.50 -8.29 -4.34
N VAL A 16 -6.23 -8.56 -4.03
CA VAL A 16 -5.19 -7.53 -3.95
C VAL A 16 -4.02 -7.93 -4.83
N GLU A 17 -3.47 -6.99 -5.58
CA GLU A 17 -2.35 -7.21 -6.49
C GLU A 17 -1.33 -6.07 -6.39
N THR A 18 -0.04 -6.39 -6.55
CA THR A 18 1.04 -5.40 -6.61
C THR A 18 1.13 -4.81 -8.00
N THR A 19 1.26 -3.50 -8.11
CA THR A 19 1.53 -2.85 -9.40
C THR A 19 2.95 -3.18 -9.90
N PRO A 20 3.19 -3.30 -11.22
CA PRO A 20 4.52 -3.53 -11.79
C PRO A 20 5.34 -2.23 -11.78
N ALA A 21 5.45 -1.58 -10.62
CA ALA A 21 6.10 -0.31 -10.43
C ALA A 21 7.48 -0.52 -9.81
N HIS A 22 8.52 -0.16 -10.56
CA HIS A 22 9.90 -0.21 -10.09
C HIS A 22 10.54 1.18 -10.25
N GLY A 23 11.71 1.39 -9.63
CA GLY A 23 12.45 2.62 -9.82
C GLY A 23 13.52 2.84 -8.76
N THR A 24 14.56 3.55 -9.15
CA THR A 24 15.69 3.89 -8.29
C THR A 24 15.29 4.90 -7.22
N LEU A 25 15.85 4.76 -6.01
CA LEU A 25 15.72 5.75 -4.95
C LEU A 25 16.18 7.12 -5.44
N LEU A 26 15.30 8.12 -5.32
CA LEU A 26 15.62 9.48 -5.70
C LEU A 26 16.82 9.99 -4.88
N GLY A 27 17.82 10.55 -5.54
CA GLY A 27 19.03 11.07 -4.89
C GLY A 27 20.11 10.03 -4.58
N ALA A 28 19.86 8.73 -4.78
CA ALA A 28 20.89 7.69 -4.62
C ALA A 28 21.90 7.65 -5.79
N VAL A 29 21.52 8.20 -6.94
CA VAL A 29 22.36 8.33 -8.13
C VAL A 29 22.17 9.71 -8.75
N ASN A 30 23.20 10.20 -9.47
CA ASN A 30 23.19 11.56 -10.04
C ASN A 30 22.17 11.75 -11.17
N ASP A 31 21.88 10.70 -11.95
CA ASP A 31 20.95 10.75 -13.08
C ASP A 31 20.03 9.51 -13.06
N PRO A 32 19.00 9.49 -12.20
CA PRO A 32 18.09 8.36 -12.11
C PRO A 32 17.13 8.33 -13.31
N ALA A 33 17.02 7.17 -13.97
CA ALA A 33 15.99 6.95 -14.97
C ALA A 33 14.63 6.72 -14.28
N PHE A 34 13.67 7.61 -14.53
CA PHE A 34 12.28 7.42 -14.11
C PHE A 34 11.45 6.87 -15.27
N VAL A 35 10.70 5.81 -14.97
CA VAL A 35 9.73 5.23 -15.90
C VAL A 35 8.32 5.55 -15.42
N THR A 36 7.45 5.89 -16.37
CA THR A 36 6.02 6.05 -16.11
C THR A 36 5.31 4.73 -16.41
N GLY A 37 4.43 4.32 -15.52
CA GLY A 37 3.52 3.20 -15.71
C GLY A 37 2.08 3.67 -15.63
N ALA A 38 1.16 2.83 -16.11
CA ALA A 38 -0.27 3.05 -16.00
C ALA A 38 -0.95 1.78 -15.48
N VAL A 39 -2.00 1.98 -14.70
CA VAL A 39 -2.88 0.91 -14.21
C VAL A 39 -4.33 1.32 -14.38
N SER A 40 -5.20 0.35 -14.62
CA SER A 40 -6.64 0.58 -14.75
C SER A 40 -7.35 0.19 -13.45
N LEU A 41 -8.17 1.11 -12.95
CA LEU A 41 -9.09 0.87 -11.85
C LEU A 41 -10.51 0.76 -12.39
N ASP A 42 -11.17 -0.36 -12.12
CA ASP A 42 -12.59 -0.56 -12.43
C ASP A 42 -13.47 0.11 -11.36
N PRO A 43 -14.79 0.29 -11.61
CA PRO A 43 -15.67 0.82 -10.58
C PRO A 43 -15.63 -0.03 -9.30
N GLY A 44 -15.35 0.60 -8.18
CA GLY A 44 -15.21 -0.05 -6.88
C GLY A 44 -13.78 -0.43 -6.50
N ASP A 45 -12.83 -0.44 -7.45
CA ASP A 45 -11.41 -0.69 -7.18
C ASP A 45 -10.76 0.48 -6.43
N ALA A 46 -9.67 0.19 -5.73
CA ALA A 46 -8.82 1.17 -5.07
C ALA A 46 -7.33 0.92 -5.34
N ILE A 47 -6.55 1.98 -5.27
CA ILE A 47 -5.09 1.92 -5.20
C ILE A 47 -4.64 2.42 -3.82
N VAL A 48 -3.73 1.67 -3.21
CA VAL A 48 -3.14 1.93 -1.89
C VAL A 48 -1.66 2.23 -2.09
N ILE A 49 -1.20 3.34 -1.53
CA ILE A 49 0.18 3.82 -1.59
C ILE A 49 0.66 4.01 -0.16
N CYS A 50 1.82 3.44 0.16
CA CYS A 50 2.41 3.50 1.50
C CYS A 50 3.85 4.01 1.44
N SER A 51 4.30 4.69 2.49
CA SER A 51 5.72 4.88 2.73
C SER A 51 6.40 3.57 3.16
N ASP A 52 7.71 3.52 3.07
CA ASP A 52 8.58 2.42 3.50
C ASP A 52 8.59 2.21 5.01
N GLY A 53 8.32 3.24 5.82
CA GLY A 53 8.15 3.09 7.26
C GLY A 53 7.09 2.05 7.67
N LEU A 54 6.13 1.74 6.80
CA LEU A 54 5.21 0.61 6.99
C LEU A 54 5.96 -0.72 7.10
N HIS A 55 6.92 -0.96 6.21
CA HIS A 55 7.69 -2.21 6.15
C HIS A 55 8.80 -2.32 7.20
N ASP A 56 9.11 -1.20 7.87
CA ASP A 56 9.98 -1.14 9.06
C ASP A 56 9.24 -1.45 10.37
N THR A 57 7.92 -1.67 10.32
CA THR A 57 7.12 -2.04 11.49
C THR A 57 7.14 -3.55 11.76
N GLU A 58 7.09 -3.93 13.04
CA GLU A 58 6.99 -5.32 13.51
C GLU A 58 5.60 -5.56 14.16
N ILE A 59 4.87 -6.56 13.69
CA ILE A 59 3.59 -7.05 14.24
C ILE A 59 3.77 -8.52 14.58
N ASP A 60 3.39 -8.94 15.79
CA ASP A 60 3.53 -10.34 16.26
C ASP A 60 4.96 -10.89 16.09
N ASP A 61 5.98 -10.07 16.41
CA ASP A 61 7.41 -10.37 16.28
C ASP A 61 7.88 -10.66 14.83
N ALA A 62 7.07 -10.31 13.83
CA ALA A 62 7.41 -10.39 12.41
C ALA A 62 7.33 -9.01 11.74
N ARG A 63 8.21 -8.74 10.78
CA ARG A 63 8.15 -7.49 9.99
C ARG A 63 6.92 -7.49 9.08
N VAL A 64 6.36 -6.31 8.84
CA VAL A 64 5.28 -6.11 7.87
C VAL A 64 5.87 -6.15 6.46
N ASP A 65 6.08 -7.34 5.92
CA ASP A 65 6.50 -7.50 4.53
C ASP A 65 5.34 -7.25 3.54
N GLU A 66 5.64 -7.28 2.25
CA GLU A 66 4.66 -7.07 1.19
C GLU A 66 3.48 -8.06 1.29
N GLN A 67 3.78 -9.33 1.57
CA GLN A 67 2.77 -10.37 1.72
C GLN A 67 1.81 -10.08 2.87
N ARG A 68 2.33 -9.59 4.00
CA ARG A 68 1.50 -9.21 5.14
C ARG A 68 0.57 -8.05 4.81
N VAL A 69 1.01 -7.06 4.04
CA VAL A 69 0.14 -5.95 3.60
C VAL A 69 -0.96 -6.46 2.66
N LEU A 70 -0.63 -7.38 1.74
CA LEU A 70 -1.62 -8.03 0.87
C LEU A 70 -2.69 -8.75 1.70
N GLU A 71 -2.29 -9.51 2.73
CA GLU A 71 -3.22 -10.18 3.65
C GLU A 71 -4.11 -9.21 4.41
N LEU A 72 -3.52 -8.13 4.94
CA LEU A 72 -4.23 -7.07 5.66
C LEU A 72 -5.25 -6.32 4.80
N LEU A 73 -5.09 -6.33 3.47
CA LEU A 73 -5.99 -5.68 2.52
C LEU A 73 -6.92 -6.67 1.81
N SER A 74 -6.59 -7.96 1.80
CA SER A 74 -7.40 -9.03 1.20
C SER A 74 -8.70 -9.25 1.97
N GLY A 75 -9.72 -9.76 1.28
CA GLY A 75 -10.98 -10.14 1.91
C GLY A 75 -11.83 -8.97 2.44
N ALA A 76 -11.59 -7.75 1.95
CA ALA A 76 -12.42 -6.58 2.22
C ALA A 76 -13.21 -6.14 0.99
N PRO A 77 -14.16 -6.96 0.48
CA PRO A 77 -15.04 -6.53 -0.59
C PRO A 77 -15.84 -5.30 -0.14
N HIS A 78 -16.04 -4.35 -1.05
CA HIS A 78 -16.81 -3.13 -0.82
C HIS A 78 -16.27 -2.15 0.22
N ALA A 79 -15.09 -2.38 0.82
CA ALA A 79 -14.46 -1.40 1.70
C ALA A 79 -14.28 -0.05 0.97
N ASP A 80 -14.57 1.03 1.68
CA ASP A 80 -14.25 2.36 1.20
C ASP A 80 -12.78 2.70 1.47
N ALA A 81 -12.35 3.87 0.96
CA ALA A 81 -10.96 4.28 1.06
C ALA A 81 -10.49 4.34 2.53
N GLN A 82 -11.34 4.87 3.42
CA GLN A 82 -11.02 4.98 4.85
C GLN A 82 -10.97 3.60 5.50
N GLY A 83 -11.89 2.69 5.19
CA GLY A 83 -11.88 1.34 5.70
C GLY A 83 -10.60 0.58 5.34
N LEU A 84 -10.04 0.80 4.15
CA LEU A 84 -8.75 0.21 3.76
C LEU A 84 -7.59 0.80 4.59
N VAL A 85 -7.57 2.11 4.83
CA VAL A 85 -6.60 2.76 5.74
C VAL A 85 -6.72 2.17 7.15
N ASP A 86 -7.95 2.09 7.67
CA ASP A 86 -8.24 1.66 9.04
C ASP A 86 -7.79 0.22 9.29
N ARG A 87 -7.86 -0.67 8.30
CA ARG A 87 -7.35 -2.05 8.42
C ARG A 87 -5.84 -2.08 8.66
N ILE A 88 -5.08 -1.29 7.91
CA ILE A 88 -3.62 -1.20 8.10
C ILE A 88 -3.33 -0.55 9.47
N VAL A 89 -3.99 0.57 9.78
CA VAL A 89 -3.80 1.29 11.05
C VAL A 89 -4.16 0.43 12.26
N HIS A 90 -5.23 -0.37 12.17
CA HIS A 90 -5.63 -1.28 13.23
C HIS A 90 -4.53 -2.34 13.49
N ALA A 91 -3.96 -2.90 12.44
CA ALA A 91 -2.85 -3.84 12.56
C ALA A 91 -1.61 -3.17 13.18
N LEU A 92 -1.27 -1.95 12.75
CA LEU A 92 -0.15 -1.19 13.32
C LEU A 92 -0.36 -0.84 14.80
N ARG A 93 -1.60 -0.55 15.22
CA ARG A 93 -1.94 -0.30 16.64
C ARG A 93 -1.83 -1.56 17.52
N ALA A 94 -1.92 -2.75 16.92
CA ALA A 94 -1.69 -4.00 17.62
C ALA A 94 -0.18 -4.30 17.80
N ALA A 95 0.71 -3.56 17.14
CA ALA A 95 2.15 -3.69 17.32
C ALA A 95 2.54 -3.40 18.77
N ARG A 96 3.34 -4.29 19.36
CA ARG A 96 3.84 -4.15 20.74
C ARG A 96 4.99 -3.16 20.86
N ARG A 97 5.57 -2.77 19.74
CA ARG A 97 6.74 -1.88 19.64
C ARG A 97 6.33 -0.57 18.96
N PRO A 98 6.96 0.55 19.32
CA PRO A 98 6.74 1.81 18.62
C PRO A 98 7.16 1.67 17.15
N LEU A 99 6.55 2.51 16.30
CA LEU A 99 6.98 2.67 14.92
C LEU A 99 8.44 3.14 14.91
N ARG A 100 9.25 2.54 14.03
CA ARG A 100 10.67 2.90 13.87
C ARG A 100 10.88 4.06 12.91
N ASP A 101 9.90 4.32 12.06
CA ASP A 101 9.90 5.35 11.04
C ASP A 101 8.47 5.87 10.80
N ASP A 102 8.36 7.00 10.11
CA ASP A 102 7.09 7.62 9.79
C ASP A 102 6.27 6.80 8.78
N VAL A 103 5.00 6.56 9.11
CA VAL A 103 4.07 5.83 8.26
C VAL A 103 3.07 6.79 7.62
N ALA A 104 3.07 6.83 6.29
CA ALA A 104 2.06 7.50 5.48
C ALA A 104 1.30 6.47 4.64
N ILE A 105 -0.03 6.57 4.61
CA ILE A 105 -0.91 5.71 3.83
C ILE A 105 -1.88 6.61 3.06
N MET A 106 -1.97 6.39 1.75
CA MET A 106 -2.90 7.07 0.87
C MET A 106 -3.73 6.04 0.11
N VAL A 107 -5.04 6.24 0.08
CA VAL A 107 -5.96 5.38 -0.67
C VAL A 107 -6.80 6.23 -1.61
N LEU A 108 -6.75 5.90 -2.89
CA LEU A 108 -7.64 6.45 -3.90
C LEU A 108 -8.58 5.35 -4.37
N ARG A 109 -9.89 5.58 -4.25
CA ARG A 109 -10.92 4.64 -4.68
C ARG A 109 -11.72 5.22 -5.83
N ARG A 110 -11.92 4.43 -6.88
CA ARG A 110 -12.80 4.78 -7.98
C ARG A 110 -14.23 4.39 -7.61
N ILE A 111 -15.06 5.37 -7.26
CA ILE A 111 -16.47 5.11 -6.94
C ILE A 111 -17.26 4.70 -8.21
N PRO A 112 -18.27 3.83 -8.10
CA PRO A 112 -19.23 3.62 -9.17
C PRO A 112 -19.93 4.93 -9.54
N LEU A 113 -20.21 5.12 -10.84
CA LEU A 113 -21.14 6.16 -11.26
C LEU A 113 -22.54 5.74 -10.83
N ALA A 114 -23.26 6.65 -10.18
CA ALA A 114 -24.65 6.48 -9.77
C ALA A 114 -25.60 6.43 -10.97
#